data_AF-A0A0F6IAR1-F1
#
_entry.id   AF-A0A0F6IAR1-F1
#
_cell.length_a   1.000
_cell.length_b   1.000
_cell.length_c   1.000
_cell.angle_alpha   90.00
_cell.angle_beta   90.00
_cell.angle_gamma   90.00
#
_symmetry.space_group_name_H-M   'P 1'
#
loop_
_entity.id
_entity.type
_entity.pdbx_description
1 polymer ?
#
loop_
_entity_poly.entity_id
_entity_poly.type
_entity_poly.pdbx_seq_one_letter_code
_entity_poly.pdbx_strand_id
1 'polypeptide(L)'
;MQNGFNPNLNFYHGITSLSVAVKYHRLEIVQVLIEYRADPDLADRITGFTSLIHSILENNFSLDMMFVLIQSGADLDRKDERVLCIIV
;
A
#
# COMPACT_ATOMS: atom_id res chain seq x y z
N MET A 1 -6.20 -16.64 -14.46
CA MET A 1 -6.27 -17.46 -13.24
C MET A 1 -7.26 -16.79 -12.29
N GLN A 2 -8.53 -17.18 -12.34
CA GLN A 2 -9.62 -16.62 -11.53
C GLN A 2 -10.00 -17.66 -10.47
N ASN A 3 -9.37 -17.61 -9.30
CA ASN A 3 -9.74 -18.44 -8.16
C ASN A 3 -9.72 -17.57 -6.91
N GLY A 4 -10.84 -16.92 -6.57
CA GLY A 4 -11.09 -16.36 -5.23
C GLY A 4 -10.05 -15.40 -4.63
N PHE A 5 -9.10 -14.89 -5.42
CA PHE A 5 -8.07 -13.98 -4.94
C PHE A 5 -8.71 -12.63 -4.66
N ASN A 6 -8.95 -12.35 -3.38
CA ASN A 6 -9.33 -11.03 -2.93
C ASN A 6 -8.03 -10.25 -2.63
N PRO A 7 -7.67 -9.23 -3.44
CA PRO A 7 -6.43 -8.48 -3.25
C PRO A 7 -6.39 -7.70 -1.93
N ASN A 8 -7.56 -7.51 -1.30
CA ASN A 8 -7.75 -6.84 -0.02
C ASN A 8 -7.73 -7.80 1.16
N LEU A 9 -7.43 -9.09 0.93
CA LEU A 9 -7.22 -10.04 2.02
C LEU A 9 -6.09 -9.51 2.92
N ASN A 10 -6.46 -9.33 4.18
CA ASN A 10 -5.51 -9.11 5.24
C ASN A 10 -4.92 -10.46 5.67
N PHE A 11 -3.60 -10.56 5.64
CA PHE A 11 -2.90 -11.70 6.23
C PHE A 11 -2.88 -11.57 7.76
N TYR A 12 -2.26 -12.53 8.46
CA TYR A 12 -2.03 -12.44 9.90
C TYR A 12 -1.54 -11.04 10.28
N HIS A 13 -2.28 -10.40 11.18
CA HIS A 13 -2.05 -9.03 11.67
C HIS A 13 -2.46 -7.86 10.76
N GLY A 14 -3.36 -8.05 9.80
CA GLY A 14 -3.90 -6.90 9.05
C GLY A 14 -3.03 -6.43 7.89
N ILE A 15 -1.89 -7.07 7.66
CA ILE A 15 -0.98 -6.76 6.56
C ILE A 15 -1.68 -7.08 5.23
N THR A 16 -1.75 -6.10 4.33
CA THR A 16 -2.36 -6.25 3.00
C THR A 16 -1.34 -6.77 2.01
N SER A 17 -1.79 -7.49 0.98
CA SER A 17 -0.90 -7.96 -0.08
C SER A 17 -0.16 -6.80 -0.77
N LEU A 18 -0.82 -5.63 -0.85
CA LEU A 18 -0.25 -4.41 -1.41
C LEU A 18 0.87 -3.82 -0.53
N SER A 19 0.69 -3.73 0.79
CA SER A 19 1.73 -3.20 1.68
C SER A 19 2.98 -4.07 1.70
N VAL A 20 2.83 -5.40 1.57
CA VAL A 20 3.94 -6.34 1.41
C VAL A 20 4.70 -6.06 0.11
N ALA A 21 3.98 -5.92 -1.01
CA ALA A 21 4.61 -5.66 -2.30
C ALA A 21 5.39 -4.35 -2.31
N VAL A 22 4.85 -3.31 -1.66
CA VAL A 22 5.53 -2.02 -1.46
C VAL A 22 6.77 -2.17 -0.59
N LYS A 23 6.67 -2.83 0.57
CA LYS A 23 7.80 -3.06 1.48
C LYS A 23 8.97 -3.76 0.80
N TYR A 24 8.68 -4.73 -0.08
CA TYR A 24 9.70 -5.44 -0.84
C TYR A 24 10.08 -4.77 -2.17
N HIS A 25 9.59 -3.55 -2.42
CA HIS A 25 9.89 -2.73 -3.60
C HIS A 25 9.60 -3.46 -4.93
N ARG A 26 8.49 -4.21 -4.97
CA ARG A 26 8.07 -5.01 -6.12
C ARG A 26 7.05 -4.26 -6.97
N LEU A 27 7.51 -3.34 -7.80
CA LEU A 27 6.66 -2.45 -8.59
C LEU A 27 5.70 -3.22 -9.50
N GLU A 28 6.16 -4.29 -10.15
CA GLU A 28 5.34 -5.11 -11.04
C GLU A 28 4.21 -5.80 -10.28
N ILE A 29 4.48 -6.25 -9.05
CA ILE A 29 3.46 -6.87 -8.19
C ILE A 29 2.45 -5.82 -7.74
N VAL A 30 2.91 -4.61 -7.39
CA VAL A 30 2.04 -3.48 -7.04
C VAL A 30 1.10 -3.13 -8.19
N GLN A 31 1.62 -3.03 -9.42
CA GLN A 31 0.81 -2.77 -10.61
C GLN A 31 -0.27 -3.85 -10.81
N VAL A 32 0.12 -5.13 -10.73
CA VAL A 32 -0.84 -6.24 -10.83
C VAL A 32 -1.92 -6.14 -9.75
N LEU A 33 -1.55 -5.88 -8.49
CA LEU A 33 -2.52 -5.75 -7.39
C LEU A 33 -3.50 -4.59 -7.61
N ILE A 34 -3.01 -3.45 -8.10
CA ILE A 34 -3.84 -2.30 -8.47
C ILE A 34 -4.79 -2.65 -9.62
N GLU A 35 -4.33 -3.38 -10.65
CA GLU A 35 -5.18 -3.89 -11.73
C GLU A 35 -6.31 -4.79 -11.22
N TYR A 36 -6.04 -5.57 -10.17
CA TYR A 36 -7.05 -6.38 -9.47
C TYR A 36 -7.94 -5.57 -8.51
N ARG A 37 -7.81 -4.23 -8.45
CA ARG A 37 -8.53 -3.32 -7.54
C ARG A 37 -8.20 -3.54 -6.06
N ALA A 38 -6.90 -3.73 -5.77
CA ALA A 38 -6.41 -3.59 -4.40
C ALA A 38 -6.73 -2.19 -3.86
N ASP A 39 -7.22 -2.12 -2.63
CA ASP A 39 -7.52 -0.90 -1.92
C ASP A 39 -6.22 -0.39 -1.26
N PRO A 40 -5.65 0.74 -1.74
CA PRO A 40 -4.39 1.27 -1.24
C PRO A 40 -4.49 1.88 0.16
N ASP A 41 -5.71 2.20 0.60
CA ASP A 41 -5.98 2.86 1.88
C ASP A 41 -6.10 1.88 3.04
N LEU A 42 -6.08 0.58 2.77
CA LEU A 42 -6.06 -0.43 3.81
C LEU A 42 -4.78 -0.29 4.64
N ALA A 43 -4.99 0.11 5.88
CA ALA A 43 -3.97 0.24 6.90
C ALA A 43 -3.59 -1.13 7.45
N ASP A 44 -2.29 -1.34 7.66
CA ASP A 44 -1.78 -2.44 8.44
C ASP A 44 -2.26 -2.33 9.90
N ARG A 45 -2.64 -3.44 10.51
CA ARG A 45 -3.19 -3.43 11.88
C ARG A 45 -2.10 -3.39 12.96
N ILE A 46 -0.83 -3.68 12.63
CA ILE A 46 0.29 -3.58 13.57
C ILE A 46 0.80 -2.15 13.65
N THR A 47 1.07 -1.55 12.49
CA THR A 47 1.71 -0.23 12.40
C THR A 47 0.70 0.90 12.29
N GLY A 48 -0.50 0.63 11.80
CA GLY A 48 -1.49 1.64 11.38
C GLY A 48 -1.30 2.11 9.95
N PHE A 49 -0.18 1.73 9.30
CA PHE A 49 0.31 2.36 8.07
C PHE A 49 -0.39 1.86 6.82
N THR A 50 -0.77 2.80 5.94
CA THR A 50 -1.20 2.47 4.58
C THR A 50 -0.01 2.06 3.72
N SER A 51 -0.30 1.43 2.58
CA SER A 51 0.74 1.05 1.60
C SER A 51 1.56 2.26 1.15
N LEU A 52 0.96 3.44 1.08
CA LEU A 52 1.63 4.68 0.72
C LEU A 52 2.62 5.15 1.79
N ILE A 53 2.24 5.12 3.08
CA ILE A 53 3.15 5.46 4.19
C ILE A 53 4.33 4.48 4.24
N HIS A 54 4.10 3.19 4.00
CA HIS A 54 5.17 2.20 3.87
C HIS A 54 6.15 2.53 2.74
N SER A 55 5.68 3.06 1.60
CA SER A 55 6.59 3.43 0.50
C SER A 55 7.58 4.54 0.86
N ILE A 56 7.23 5.39 1.83
CA ILE A 56 8.00 6.59 2.24
C ILE A 56 8.94 6.29 3.40
N LEU A 57 8.51 5.44 4.34
CA LEU A 57 9.28 5.14 5.55
C LEU A 57 10.41 4.14 5.33
N GLU A 58 10.40 3.40 4.23
CA GLU A 58 11.45 2.45 3.90
C GLU A 58 12.70 3.17 3.38
N ASN A 59 13.89 2.69 3.76
CA ASN A 59 15.18 3.28 3.35
C ASN A 59 15.41 3.29 1.83
N ASN A 60 14.62 2.54 1.06
CA ASN A 60 14.72 2.40 -0.39
C ASN A 60 13.58 3.15 -1.12
N PHE A 61 13.18 4.31 -0.60
CA PHE A 61 12.16 5.17 -1.19
C PHE A 61 12.25 5.25 -2.73
N SER A 62 11.14 4.95 -3.39
CA SER A 62 11.00 5.01 -4.84
C SER A 62 9.88 5.96 -5.21
N LEU A 63 10.21 7.01 -5.96
CA LEU A 63 9.23 7.94 -6.50
C LEU A 63 8.22 7.23 -7.41
N ASP A 64 8.67 6.27 -8.21
CA ASP A 64 7.79 5.51 -9.11
C ASP A 64 6.76 4.69 -8.32
N MET A 65 7.18 4.05 -7.22
CA MET A 65 6.29 3.33 -6.31
C MET A 65 5.22 4.26 -5.72
N MET A 66 5.66 5.43 -5.25
CA MET A 66 4.77 6.45 -4.70
C MET A 66 3.78 6.94 -5.76
N PHE A 67 4.23 7.28 -6.97
CA PHE A 67 3.37 7.74 -8.06
C PHE A 67 2.33 6.69 -8.46
N VAL A 68 2.71 5.42 -8.55
CA VAL A 68 1.77 4.33 -8.86
C VAL A 68 0.68 4.20 -7.79
N LEU A 69 1.03 4.31 -6.51
CA LEU A 69 0.05 4.27 -5.41
C LEU A 69 -0.87 5.50 -5.43
N ILE A 70 -0.34 6.70 -5.66
CA ILE A 70 -1.15 7.92 -5.80
C ILE A 70 -2.11 7.79 -7.00
N GLN A 71 -1.63 7.28 -8.14
CA GLN A 71 -2.46 7.04 -9.32
C GLN A 71 -3.55 6.00 -9.09
N SER A 72 -3.34 5.06 -8.15
CA SER A 72 -4.36 4.08 -7.75
C SER A 72 -5.49 4.68 -6.90
N GLY A 73 -5.41 5.97 -6.56
CA GLY A 73 -6.42 6.68 -5.78
C GLY A 73 -6.21 6.60 -4.26
N ALA A 74 -4.97 6.34 -3.81
CA ALA A 74 -4.61 6.38 -2.40
C ALA A 74 -4.92 7.76 -1.79
N ASP A 75 -5.65 7.77 -0.68
CA ASP A 75 -5.97 8.98 0.06
C ASP A 75 -4.72 9.51 0.78
N LEU A 76 -4.23 10.65 0.30
CA LEU A 76 -3.07 11.37 0.84
C LEU A 76 -3.34 11.96 2.23
N ASP A 77 -4.62 12.24 2.51
CA ASP A 77 -5.06 12.89 3.75
C ASP A 77 -5.40 11.87 4.84
N ARG A 78 -5.33 10.57 4.53
CA ARG A 78 -5.62 9.51 5.49
C ARG A 78 -4.60 9.56 6.62
N LYS A 79 -5.06 10.10 7.75
CA LYS A 79 -4.25 10.25 8.95
C LYS A 79 -3.96 8.88 9.52
N ASP A 80 -2.68 8.55 9.51
CA ASP A 80 -2.18 7.49 10.35
C ASP A 80 -2.38 7.85 11.83
N GLU A 81 -2.64 6.87 12.69
CA GLU A 81 -2.75 7.09 14.14
C GLU A 81 -1.45 7.70 14.73
N ARG A 82 -0.32 7.64 14.00
CA ARG A 82 0.97 8.24 14.38
C ARG A 82 1.30 9.60 13.76
N VAL A 83 0.38 10.24 13.05
CA VAL A 83 0.54 11.63 12.56
C VAL A 83 1.73 11.79 11.60
N LEU A 84 1.74 11.04 10.51
CA LEU A 84 2.54 11.38 9.34
C LEU A 84 1.60 11.52 8.14
N CYS A 85 1.10 12.74 7.89
CA CYS A 85 0.42 13.06 6.64
C CYS A 85 1.49 13.34 5.57
N ILE A 86 1.19 12.98 4.33
CA ILE A 86 1.95 13.42 3.16
C ILE A 86 1.49 14.86 2.91
N ILE A 87 2.10 15.81 3.61
CA ILE A 87 1.81 17.22 3.42
C ILE A 87 2.42 17.61 2.07
N VAL A 88 1.55 17.78 1.07
CA VAL A 88 1.82 18.56 -0.14
C VAL A 88 1.51 20.02 0.12
#